data_AF-A0A2N7D3S5-F1
#
_entry.id   AF-A0A2N7D3S5-F1
#
_cell.length_a   1.000
_cell.length_b   1.000
_cell.length_c   1.000
_cell.angle_alpha   90.00
_cell.angle_beta   90.00
_cell.angle_gamma   90.00
#
_symmetry.space_group_name_H-M   'P 1'
#
loop_
_entity.id
_entity.type
_entity.pdbx_description
1 polymer ?
#
loop_
_entity_poly.entity_id
_entity_poly.type
_entity_poly.pdbx_seq_one_letter_code
_entity_poly.pdbx_strand_id
1 'polypeptide(L)'
;MKIKIIKKNRKYFSAQTEFGRKCKVVIDENSEGLEPGEQSLLMEDVSVRSRYGTDLIYRLITVDKDENTTTLKSPYNTLLISKCRDLGGVWDKENQIWVFPGFVEEEVKNLDGIFNSSKVVVELTAINEIYGIKQGIEFLGVSLCKAYGRDSGAKMENGISVISGCVDSVGSRKNWKTVIYQETVIRLSIPSKLVETYKDSRFSIKLVG
;
A
#
# COMPACT_ATOMS: atom_id res chain seq x y z
N MET A 1 7.00 7.11 -16.54
CA MET A 1 7.21 8.38 -17.27
C MET A 1 6.39 8.36 -18.56
N LYS A 2 5.73 9.46 -18.92
CA LYS A 2 5.01 9.57 -20.20
C LYS A 2 5.96 10.09 -21.29
N ILE A 3 6.07 9.34 -22.38
CA ILE A 3 6.86 9.73 -23.54
C ILE A 3 6.07 9.51 -24.82
N LYS A 4 6.41 10.26 -25.87
CA LYS A 4 5.94 10.05 -27.23
C LYS A 4 7.08 9.57 -28.10
N ILE A 5 7.02 8.33 -28.58
CA ILE A 5 7.97 7.80 -29.56
C ILE A 5 7.59 8.33 -30.94
N ILE A 6 8.55 8.97 -31.61
CA ILE A 6 8.37 9.56 -32.94
C ILE A 6 8.82 8.58 -34.01
N LYS A 7 10.03 8.03 -33.87
CA LYS A 7 10.60 7.09 -34.84
C LYS A 7 11.69 6.22 -34.24
N LYS A 8 11.85 5.02 -34.80
CA LYS A 8 12.96 4.09 -34.53
C LYS A 8 14.17 4.48 -35.39
N ASN A 9 15.37 4.57 -34.80
CA ASN A 9 16.63 4.68 -35.54
C ASN A 9 17.50 3.44 -35.25
N ARG A 10 18.80 3.48 -35.60
CA ARG A 10 19.71 2.34 -35.42
C ARG A 10 20.05 2.01 -33.96
N LYS A 11 20.26 3.03 -33.12
CA LYS A 11 20.69 2.86 -31.71
C LYS A 11 19.72 3.42 -30.68
N TYR A 12 18.80 4.29 -31.13
CA TYR A 12 17.89 5.00 -30.26
C TYR A 12 16.55 5.23 -30.96
N PHE A 13 15.46 5.21 -30.20
CA PHE A 13 14.23 5.89 -30.61
C PHE A 13 14.37 7.39 -30.42
N SER A 14 13.89 8.17 -31.39
CA SER A 14 13.65 9.59 -31.19
C SER A 14 12.31 9.77 -30.49
N ALA A 15 12.30 10.47 -29.37
CA ALA A 15 11.12 10.65 -28.55
C ALA A 15 10.97 12.08 -28.02
N GLN A 16 9.81 12.35 -27.43
CA GLN A 16 9.53 13.57 -26.66
C GLN A 16 9.00 13.23 -25.28
N THR A 17 9.46 13.94 -24.26
CA THR A 17 8.87 13.90 -22.92
C THR A 17 7.47 14.50 -22.92
N GLU A 18 6.66 14.26 -21.89
CA GLU A 18 5.35 14.93 -21.70
C GLU A 18 5.41 16.47 -21.78
N PHE A 19 6.55 17.08 -21.46
CA PHE A 19 6.79 18.52 -21.55
C PHE A 19 7.28 19.00 -22.94
N GLY A 20 7.20 18.15 -23.97
CA GLY A 20 7.60 18.48 -25.35
C GLY A 20 9.11 18.55 -25.60
N ARG A 21 9.96 18.23 -24.61
CA ARG A 21 11.42 18.19 -24.78
C ARG A 21 11.84 16.98 -25.60
N LYS A 22 12.75 17.19 -26.57
CA LYS A 22 13.33 16.11 -27.37
C LYS A 22 14.22 15.23 -26.49
N CYS A 23 14.04 13.92 -26.58
CA CYS A 23 14.86 12.94 -25.88
C CYS A 23 15.12 11.72 -26.77
N LYS A 24 16.03 10.86 -26.31
CA LYS A 24 16.38 9.58 -26.94
C LYS A 24 16.00 8.45 -25.99
N VAL A 25 15.47 7.35 -26.53
CA VAL A 25 15.33 6.10 -25.78
C VAL A 25 16.31 5.11 -26.36
N VAL A 26 17.14 4.47 -25.54
CA VAL A 26 18.07 3.41 -25.97
C VAL A 26 17.28 2.28 -26.63
N ILE A 27 17.78 1.73 -27.74
CA ILE A 27 17.27 0.48 -28.33
C ILE A 27 18.15 -0.66 -27.81
N ASP A 28 17.54 -1.52 -27.04
CA ASP A 28 18.07 -2.75 -26.45
C ASP A 28 17.00 -3.84 -26.51
N GLU A 29 17.32 -4.99 -25.92
CA GLU A 29 16.47 -6.19 -25.81
C GLU A 29 15.07 -5.85 -25.27
N ASN A 30 15.00 -4.86 -24.39
CA ASN A 30 13.80 -4.46 -23.66
C ASN A 30 12.90 -3.53 -24.48
N SER A 31 13.49 -2.74 -25.37
CA SER A 31 12.83 -1.63 -26.05
C SER A 31 12.69 -1.83 -27.56
N GLU A 32 13.29 -2.88 -28.15
CA GLU A 32 13.31 -3.08 -29.60
C GLU A 32 11.91 -3.15 -30.24
N GLY A 33 10.92 -3.65 -29.49
CA GLY A 33 9.52 -3.79 -29.90
C GLY A 33 8.65 -2.55 -29.71
N LEU A 34 9.18 -1.41 -29.25
CA LEU A 34 8.37 -0.22 -29.02
C LEU A 34 7.85 0.39 -30.34
N GLU A 35 6.55 0.67 -30.41
CA GLU A 35 5.91 1.29 -31.56
C GLU A 35 5.85 2.83 -31.43
N PRO A 36 5.79 3.59 -32.54
CA PRO A 36 5.54 5.02 -32.51
C PRO A 36 4.19 5.36 -31.85
N GLY A 37 4.18 6.32 -30.94
CA GLY A 37 2.98 6.67 -30.18
C GLY A 37 3.26 7.17 -28.78
N GLU A 38 2.21 7.58 -28.08
CA GLU A 38 2.27 7.98 -26.68
C GLU A 38 2.14 6.76 -25.76
N GLN A 39 3.06 6.65 -24.81
CA GLN A 39 3.16 5.48 -23.94
C GLN A 39 3.72 5.87 -22.57
N SER A 40 3.22 5.17 -21.55
CA SER A 40 3.66 5.34 -20.15
C SER A 40 4.57 4.18 -19.80
N LEU A 41 5.87 4.46 -19.69
CA LEU A 41 6.92 3.45 -19.53
C LEU A 41 7.74 3.70 -18.27
N LEU A 42 8.27 2.64 -17.67
CA LEU A 42 9.28 2.71 -16.61
C LEU A 42 10.65 2.85 -17.27
N MET A 43 11.37 3.92 -16.93
CA MET A 43 12.63 4.26 -17.58
C MET A 43 13.61 4.81 -16.55
N GLU A 44 14.89 4.52 -16.74
CA GLU A 44 15.99 5.17 -16.03
C GLU A 44 16.52 6.36 -16.84
N ASP A 45 16.95 7.39 -16.12
CA ASP A 45 17.64 8.55 -16.71
C ASP A 45 19.13 8.24 -16.86
N VAL A 46 19.58 8.08 -18.11
CA VAL A 46 20.98 7.86 -18.50
C VAL A 46 21.51 9.06 -19.31
N SER A 47 20.94 10.24 -19.07
CA SER A 47 21.28 11.47 -19.78
C SER A 47 22.74 11.85 -19.59
N VAL A 48 23.38 12.29 -20.68
CA VAL A 48 24.79 12.71 -20.67
C VAL A 48 24.85 14.23 -20.54
N ARG A 49 25.55 14.70 -19.51
CA ARG A 49 25.79 16.14 -19.30
C ARG A 49 27.17 16.52 -19.83
N SER A 50 27.22 17.55 -20.66
CA SER A 50 28.46 18.09 -21.22
C SER A 50 28.50 19.61 -21.09
N ARG A 51 29.66 20.22 -21.38
CA ARG A 51 29.80 21.69 -21.45
C ARG A 51 28.91 22.36 -22.52
N TYR A 52 28.38 21.58 -23.46
CA TYR A 52 27.56 22.06 -24.57
C TYR A 52 26.05 21.83 -24.37
N GLY A 53 25.66 21.22 -23.24
CA GLY A 53 24.26 20.92 -22.93
C GLY A 53 24.07 19.52 -22.36
N THR A 54 22.81 19.21 -22.07
CA THR A 54 22.38 17.89 -21.59
C THR A 54 21.69 17.15 -22.71
N ASP A 55 22.24 16.00 -23.10
CA ASP A 55 21.58 15.05 -23.98
C ASP A 55 20.65 14.18 -23.15
N LEU A 56 19.34 14.37 -23.31
CA LEU A 56 18.32 13.58 -22.61
C LEU A 56 18.26 12.17 -23.21
N ILE A 57 18.71 11.18 -22.45
CA ILE A 57 18.74 9.78 -22.86
C ILE A 57 18.08 8.95 -21.75
N TYR A 58 17.12 8.13 -22.14
CA TYR A 58 16.40 7.24 -21.26
C TYR A 58 16.62 5.80 -21.71
N ARG A 59 16.74 4.87 -20.76
CA ARG A 59 16.74 3.44 -21.05
C ARG A 59 15.46 2.83 -20.50
N LEU A 60 14.83 1.96 -21.29
CA LEU A 60 13.66 1.23 -20.82
C LEU A 60 14.12 0.25 -19.74
N ILE A 61 13.51 0.37 -18.56
CA ILE A 61 13.67 -0.64 -17.53
C ILE A 61 12.62 -1.70 -17.87
N THR A 62 13.05 -2.92 -18.21
CA THR A 62 12.17 -4.05 -17.93
C THR A 62 12.00 -4.06 -16.43
N VAL A 63 10.77 -3.85 -15.97
CA VAL A 63 10.34 -4.73 -14.90
C VAL A 63 10.36 -6.06 -15.62
N ASP A 64 11.39 -6.86 -15.37
CA ASP A 64 11.25 -8.26 -15.67
C ASP A 64 9.89 -8.60 -15.07
N LYS A 65 8.92 -8.89 -15.93
CA LYS A 65 8.05 -10.00 -15.59
C LYS A 65 9.03 -11.16 -15.53
N ASP A 66 9.80 -11.23 -14.44
CA ASP A 66 10.39 -12.47 -14.02
C ASP A 66 9.18 -13.41 -14.13
N GLU A 67 9.30 -14.45 -14.94
CA GLU A 67 8.38 -15.58 -14.88
C GLU A 67 8.27 -16.08 -13.42
N ASN A 68 9.20 -15.67 -12.57
CA ASN A 68 9.17 -15.74 -11.13
C ASN A 68 8.78 -14.39 -10.49
N THR A 69 7.55 -13.92 -10.67
CA THR A 69 6.95 -12.87 -9.82
C THR A 69 5.86 -13.50 -8.96
N THR A 70 5.76 -13.10 -7.70
CA THR A 70 4.69 -13.57 -6.80
C THR A 70 3.76 -12.41 -6.47
N THR A 71 2.52 -12.73 -6.12
CA THR A 71 1.50 -11.72 -5.83
C THR A 71 0.73 -12.05 -4.56
N LEU A 72 0.23 -11.00 -3.89
CA LEU A 72 -0.58 -11.13 -2.69
C LEU A 72 -1.77 -10.19 -2.77
N LYS A 73 -2.97 -10.77 -2.64
CA LYS A 73 -4.23 -10.02 -2.57
C LYS A 73 -4.84 -10.20 -1.18
N SER A 74 -5.05 -9.10 -0.48
CA SER A 74 -5.65 -9.12 0.87
C SER A 74 -6.48 -7.85 1.08
N PRO A 75 -7.47 -7.86 1.97
CA PRO A 75 -8.10 -6.64 2.48
C PRO A 75 -7.06 -5.64 3.01
N TYR A 76 -7.47 -4.36 3.05
CA TYR A 76 -6.63 -3.29 3.59
C TYR A 76 -6.24 -3.58 5.05
N ASN A 77 -4.94 -3.63 5.30
CA ASN A 77 -4.38 -3.78 6.64
C ASN A 77 -3.02 -3.05 6.69
N THR A 78 -2.86 -2.13 7.64
CA THR A 78 -1.64 -1.29 7.70
C THR A 78 -0.38 -2.06 8.06
N LEU A 79 -0.48 -3.12 8.87
CA LEU A 79 0.64 -4.02 9.17
C LEU A 79 1.08 -4.78 7.92
N LEU A 80 0.13 -5.32 7.15
CA LEU A 80 0.43 -5.99 5.89
C LEU A 80 1.12 -5.02 4.93
N ILE A 81 0.61 -3.80 4.78
CA ILE A 81 1.21 -2.80 3.88
C ILE A 81 2.67 -2.53 4.25
N SER A 82 2.99 -2.42 5.54
CA SER A 82 4.38 -2.28 5.99
C SER A 82 5.21 -3.51 5.61
N LYS A 83 4.71 -4.72 5.89
CA LYS A 83 5.41 -5.97 5.56
C LYS A 83 5.63 -6.15 4.06
N CYS A 84 4.64 -5.79 3.24
CA CYS A 84 4.78 -5.85 1.79
C CYS A 84 5.89 -4.91 1.30
N ARG A 85 5.98 -3.69 1.85
CA ARG A 85 7.04 -2.74 1.50
C ARG A 85 8.41 -3.22 1.95
N ASP A 86 8.51 -3.84 3.13
CA ASP A 86 9.77 -4.40 3.64
C ASP A 86 10.33 -5.51 2.73
N LEU A 87 9.44 -6.27 2.06
CA LEU A 87 9.79 -7.30 1.06
C LEU A 87 10.01 -6.74 -0.37
N GLY A 88 10.05 -5.42 -0.55
CA GLY A 88 10.20 -4.79 -1.86
C GLY A 88 8.96 -4.87 -2.75
N GLY A 89 7.80 -5.16 -2.17
CA GLY A 89 6.53 -5.23 -2.89
C GLY A 89 6.08 -3.89 -3.45
N VAL A 90 5.49 -3.91 -4.63
CA VAL A 90 4.88 -2.76 -5.31
C VAL A 90 3.37 -2.95 -5.39
N TRP A 91 2.62 -1.90 -5.04
CA TRP A 91 1.16 -1.93 -5.13
C TRP A 91 0.71 -1.65 -6.57
N ASP A 92 0.07 -2.64 -7.20
CA ASP A 92 -0.66 -2.47 -8.44
C ASP A 92 -2.06 -1.95 -8.14
N LYS A 93 -2.28 -0.67 -8.47
CA LYS A 93 -3.55 0.04 -8.23
C LYS A 93 -4.69 -0.47 -9.10
N GLU A 94 -4.39 -0.96 -10.30
CA GLU A 94 -5.41 -1.39 -11.26
C GLU A 94 -6.01 -2.72 -10.83
N ASN A 95 -5.15 -3.69 -10.49
CA ASN A 95 -5.56 -5.01 -10.05
C ASN A 95 -5.84 -5.11 -8.54
N GLN A 96 -5.50 -4.05 -7.78
CA GLN A 96 -5.56 -4.00 -6.33
C GLN A 96 -4.83 -5.20 -5.69
N ILE A 97 -3.58 -5.40 -6.11
CA ILE A 97 -2.74 -6.52 -5.69
C ILE A 97 -1.31 -6.04 -5.40
N TRP A 98 -0.64 -6.70 -4.47
CA TRP A 98 0.79 -6.52 -4.26
C TRP A 98 1.56 -7.44 -5.19
N VAL A 99 2.61 -6.91 -5.83
CA VAL A 99 3.51 -7.63 -6.73
C VAL A 99 4.91 -7.62 -6.14
N PHE A 100 5.59 -8.76 -6.15
CA PHE A 100 6.91 -8.94 -5.57
C PHE A 100 7.85 -9.71 -6.52
N PRO A 101 9.17 -9.56 -6.35
CA PRO A 101 10.13 -10.48 -6.93
C PRO A 101 9.91 -11.92 -6.45
N GLY A 102 10.12 -12.93 -7.29
CA GLY A 102 9.84 -14.33 -6.93
C GLY A 102 10.81 -14.95 -5.93
N PHE A 103 11.97 -14.34 -5.68
CA PHE A 103 12.88 -14.83 -4.65
C PHE A 103 12.35 -14.65 -3.21
N VAL A 104 11.27 -13.87 -3.01
CA VAL A 104 10.56 -13.74 -1.71
C VAL A 104 9.24 -14.52 -1.68
N GLU A 105 9.07 -15.51 -2.56
CA GLU A 105 7.81 -16.26 -2.68
C GLU A 105 7.39 -16.94 -1.37
N GLU A 106 8.33 -17.52 -0.63
CA GLU A 106 8.02 -18.19 0.64
C GLU A 106 7.54 -17.21 1.71
N GLU A 107 8.17 -16.04 1.82
CA GLU A 107 7.76 -14.98 2.73
C GLU A 107 6.38 -14.43 2.36
N VAL A 108 6.11 -14.26 1.06
CA VAL A 108 4.80 -13.81 0.57
C VAL A 108 3.73 -14.86 0.85
N LYS A 109 4.00 -16.15 0.65
CA LYS A 109 3.07 -17.24 1.03
C LYS A 109 2.80 -17.27 2.53
N ASN A 110 3.81 -17.00 3.36
CA ASN A 110 3.61 -16.92 4.80
C ASN A 110 2.72 -15.73 5.19
N LEU A 111 2.95 -14.55 4.61
CA LEU A 111 2.08 -13.38 4.79
C LEU A 111 0.65 -13.68 4.35
N ASP A 112 0.48 -14.27 3.17
CA ASP A 112 -0.84 -14.67 2.66
C ASP A 112 -1.54 -15.62 3.64
N GLY A 113 -0.83 -16.64 4.12
CA GLY A 113 -1.32 -17.60 5.09
C GLY A 113 -1.76 -16.99 6.42
N ILE A 114 -1.20 -15.84 6.83
CA ILE A 114 -1.55 -15.13 8.07
C ILE A 114 -2.71 -14.15 7.83
N PHE A 115 -2.60 -13.28 6.82
CA PHE A 115 -3.53 -12.18 6.61
C PHE A 115 -4.81 -12.59 5.88
N ASN A 116 -4.79 -13.71 5.15
CA ASN A 116 -5.96 -14.30 4.49
C ASN A 116 -6.40 -15.62 5.14
N SER A 117 -6.00 -15.89 6.38
CA SER A 117 -6.47 -17.07 7.13
C SER A 117 -7.99 -17.04 7.36
N SER A 118 -8.55 -18.16 7.82
CA SER A 118 -9.95 -18.24 8.20
C SER A 118 -10.32 -17.13 9.19
N LYS A 119 -11.45 -16.47 8.96
CA LYS A 119 -11.89 -15.39 9.84
C LYS A 119 -12.57 -15.94 11.07
N VAL A 120 -12.28 -15.32 12.21
CA VAL A 120 -12.95 -15.56 13.50
C VAL A 120 -13.58 -14.27 13.98
N VAL A 121 -14.65 -14.38 14.77
CA VAL A 121 -15.27 -13.23 15.42
C VAL A 121 -14.64 -13.06 16.79
N VAL A 122 -14.20 -11.84 17.09
CA VAL A 122 -13.58 -11.52 18.38
C VAL A 122 -14.24 -10.31 19.00
N GLU A 123 -14.23 -10.27 20.33
CA GLU A 123 -14.53 -9.11 21.14
C GLU A 123 -13.23 -8.55 21.71
N LEU A 124 -13.00 -7.26 21.46
CA LEU A 124 -11.90 -6.49 21.97
C LEU A 124 -12.40 -5.60 23.10
N THR A 125 -11.83 -5.72 24.29
CA THR A 125 -12.09 -4.81 25.41
C THR A 125 -10.91 -3.87 25.57
N ALA A 126 -11.15 -2.55 25.47
CA ALA A 126 -10.12 -1.55 25.70
C ALA A 126 -9.68 -1.58 27.18
N ILE A 127 -8.39 -1.87 27.44
CA ILE A 127 -7.85 -2.00 28.80
C ILE A 127 -7.74 -0.62 29.48
N ASN A 128 -7.38 0.40 28.71
CA ASN A 128 -7.32 1.80 29.09
C ASN A 128 -7.96 2.65 28.00
N GLU A 129 -8.10 3.95 28.22
CA GLU A 129 -8.44 4.89 27.14
C GLU A 129 -7.36 4.84 26.04
N ILE A 130 -7.80 4.70 24.79
CA ILE A 130 -6.92 4.66 23.62
C ILE A 130 -7.27 5.86 22.75
N TYR A 131 -6.27 6.62 22.34
CA TYR A 131 -6.49 7.76 21.45
C TYR A 131 -5.49 7.83 20.28
N GLY A 132 -5.96 8.38 19.16
CA GLY A 132 -5.16 8.72 18.00
C GLY A 132 -5.29 10.22 17.69
N ILE A 133 -4.18 10.97 17.66
CA ILE A 133 -4.20 12.39 17.28
C ILE A 133 -4.35 12.50 15.77
N LYS A 134 -5.44 13.10 15.29
CA LYS A 134 -5.75 13.26 13.86
C LYS A 134 -5.71 11.97 13.04
N GLN A 135 -5.90 10.82 13.69
CA GLN A 135 -5.81 9.51 13.04
C GLN A 135 -6.84 8.56 13.63
N GLY A 136 -7.16 7.51 12.89
CA GLY A 136 -8.01 6.43 13.38
C GLY A 136 -7.29 5.59 14.43
N ILE A 137 -8.07 4.75 15.11
CA ILE A 137 -7.54 3.71 15.98
C ILE A 137 -7.66 2.39 15.26
N GLU A 138 -6.57 1.64 15.25
CA GLU A 138 -6.44 0.37 14.54
C GLU A 138 -6.11 -0.73 15.55
N PHE A 139 -6.52 -1.96 15.24
CA PHE A 139 -6.13 -3.17 15.95
C PHE A 139 -5.53 -4.17 14.97
N LEU A 140 -4.29 -4.59 15.21
CA LEU A 140 -3.53 -5.46 14.31
C LEU A 140 -3.56 -5.01 12.84
N GLY A 141 -3.52 -3.69 12.64
CA GLY A 141 -3.57 -3.02 11.34
C GLY A 141 -4.94 -2.94 10.67
N VAL A 142 -5.99 -3.46 11.31
CA VAL A 142 -7.39 -3.26 10.90
C VAL A 142 -7.90 -1.95 11.51
N SER A 143 -8.39 -1.03 10.67
CA SER A 143 -9.03 0.20 11.14
C SER A 143 -10.29 -0.14 11.93
N LEU A 144 -10.38 0.30 13.19
CA LEU A 144 -11.56 0.11 14.04
C LEU A 144 -12.53 1.27 13.91
N CYS A 145 -12.01 2.47 14.13
CA CYS A 145 -12.80 3.69 14.10
C CYS A 145 -11.93 4.90 13.77
N LYS A 146 -12.58 5.93 13.23
CA LYS A 146 -11.91 7.17 12.83
C LYS A 146 -12.84 8.37 12.98
N ALA A 147 -12.30 9.46 13.48
CA ALA A 147 -12.91 10.78 13.40
C ALA A 147 -12.31 11.55 12.21
N TYR A 148 -13.06 12.51 11.68
CA TYR A 148 -12.63 13.41 10.60
C TYR A 148 -12.43 14.85 11.08
N GLY A 149 -12.83 15.13 12.32
CA GLY A 149 -12.67 16.40 12.99
C GLY A 149 -13.07 16.29 14.45
N ARG A 150 -12.95 17.40 15.20
CA ARG A 150 -13.40 17.48 16.60
C ARG A 150 -14.90 17.19 16.78
N ASP A 151 -15.68 17.62 15.80
CA ASP A 151 -17.15 17.66 15.86
C ASP A 151 -17.80 16.55 15.04
N SER A 152 -17.02 15.63 14.47
CA SER A 152 -17.58 14.58 13.61
C SER A 152 -18.13 13.37 14.38
N GLY A 153 -17.79 13.26 15.66
CA GLY A 153 -17.78 11.98 16.37
C GLY A 153 -16.71 11.04 15.80
N ALA A 154 -16.40 9.97 16.53
CA ALA A 154 -15.70 8.83 15.96
C ALA A 154 -16.71 7.91 15.27
N LYS A 155 -16.42 7.50 14.04
CA LYS A 155 -17.23 6.54 13.29
C LYS A 155 -16.54 5.20 13.25
N MET A 156 -17.30 4.13 13.48
CA MET A 156 -16.82 2.77 13.30
C MET A 156 -16.64 2.46 11.82
N GLU A 157 -15.66 1.63 11.50
CA GLU A 157 -15.50 1.06 10.17
C GLU A 157 -16.57 0.01 9.87
N ASN A 158 -16.80 -0.24 8.58
CA ASN A 158 -17.80 -1.19 8.14
C ASN A 158 -17.50 -2.61 8.64
N GLY A 159 -18.53 -3.30 9.17
CA GLY A 159 -18.40 -4.67 9.69
C GLY A 159 -17.83 -4.74 11.12
N ILE A 160 -17.70 -3.61 11.80
CA ILE A 160 -17.27 -3.51 13.19
C ILE A 160 -18.40 -2.89 14.01
N SER A 161 -18.63 -3.40 15.23
CA SER A 161 -19.72 -2.94 16.09
C SER A 161 -19.25 -2.71 17.51
N VAL A 162 -19.71 -1.62 18.13
CA VAL A 162 -19.56 -1.40 19.57
C VAL A 162 -20.68 -2.15 20.28
N ILE A 163 -20.32 -3.05 21.18
CA ILE A 163 -21.27 -3.85 21.98
C ILE A 163 -21.60 -3.11 23.29
N SER A 164 -20.59 -2.50 23.90
CA SER A 164 -20.74 -1.67 25.11
C SER A 164 -19.64 -0.61 25.18
N GLY A 165 -19.89 0.47 25.92
CA GLY A 165 -19.01 1.63 25.98
C GLY A 165 -19.24 2.59 24.82
N CYS A 166 -18.24 3.42 24.49
CA CYS A 166 -18.38 4.42 23.44
C CYS A 166 -17.06 4.79 22.78
N VAL A 167 -17.18 5.33 21.58
CA VAL A 167 -16.09 5.93 20.82
C VAL A 167 -16.47 7.36 20.49
N ASP A 168 -15.51 8.28 20.52
CA ASP A 168 -15.81 9.69 20.28
C ASP A 168 -14.62 10.46 19.69
N SER A 169 -14.89 11.70 19.28
CA SER A 169 -13.90 12.68 18.88
C SER A 169 -13.75 13.77 19.93
N VAL A 170 -12.54 13.96 20.46
CA VAL A 170 -12.25 14.97 21.50
C VAL A 170 -11.15 15.93 21.05
N GLY A 171 -10.78 16.86 21.94
CA GLY A 171 -9.71 17.82 21.71
C GLY A 171 -10.19 19.12 21.05
N SER A 172 -9.33 19.75 20.25
CA SER A 172 -9.65 21.03 19.60
C SER A 172 -9.78 20.87 18.09
N ARG A 173 -10.37 21.85 17.39
CA ARG A 173 -10.43 21.82 15.92
C ARG A 173 -9.06 21.62 15.26
N LYS A 174 -8.00 22.21 15.85
CA LYS A 174 -6.63 22.09 15.33
C LYS A 174 -5.94 20.79 15.74
N ASN A 175 -6.30 20.19 16.86
CA ASN A 175 -5.66 18.99 17.43
C ASN A 175 -6.73 18.02 17.95
N TRP A 176 -7.60 17.57 17.06
CA TRP A 176 -8.66 16.63 17.42
C TRP A 176 -8.09 15.22 17.54
N LYS A 177 -8.77 14.38 18.31
CA LYS A 177 -8.39 12.99 18.56
C LYS A 177 -9.58 12.07 18.33
N THR A 178 -9.33 10.87 17.81
CA THR A 178 -10.26 9.74 17.91
C THR A 178 -9.97 9.01 19.21
N VAL A 179 -11.01 8.65 19.96
CA VAL A 179 -10.89 8.01 21.27
C VAL A 179 -11.78 6.78 21.35
N ILE A 180 -11.24 5.71 21.92
CA ILE A 180 -11.99 4.57 22.45
C ILE A 180 -11.84 4.65 23.97
N TYR A 181 -12.95 4.80 24.69
CA TYR A 181 -12.90 4.88 26.14
C TYR A 181 -12.61 3.50 26.76
N GLN A 182 -12.02 3.50 27.95
CA GLN A 182 -11.75 2.29 28.72
C GLN A 182 -13.01 1.43 28.86
N GLU A 183 -12.83 0.10 28.88
CA GLU A 183 -13.91 -0.91 28.97
C GLU A 183 -14.87 -0.95 27.77
N THR A 184 -14.63 -0.15 26.73
CA THR A 184 -15.40 -0.25 25.48
C THR A 184 -15.13 -1.62 24.84
N VAL A 185 -16.22 -2.32 24.50
CA VAL A 185 -16.19 -3.64 23.88
C VAL A 185 -16.56 -3.50 22.40
N ILE A 186 -15.64 -3.92 21.53
CA ILE A 186 -15.77 -3.84 20.08
C ILE A 186 -15.75 -5.26 19.51
N ARG A 187 -16.75 -5.58 18.67
CA ARG A 187 -16.82 -6.87 17.97
C ARG A 187 -16.45 -6.68 16.50
N LEU A 188 -15.59 -7.55 16.00
CA LEU A 188 -15.15 -7.58 14.60
C LEU A 188 -14.82 -8.99 14.13
N SER A 189 -14.80 -9.17 12.81
CA SER A 189 -14.30 -10.38 12.14
C SER A 189 -12.87 -10.15 11.63
N ILE A 190 -11.93 -10.98 12.04
CA ILE A 190 -10.50 -10.82 11.76
C ILE A 190 -9.86 -12.19 11.45
N PRO A 191 -8.78 -12.27 10.62
CA PRO A 191 -8.09 -13.54 10.38
C PRO A 191 -7.55 -14.16 11.68
N SER A 192 -7.84 -15.44 11.90
CA SER A 192 -7.45 -16.21 13.09
C SER A 192 -5.95 -16.14 13.38
N LYS A 193 -5.11 -16.42 12.38
CA LYS A 193 -3.66 -16.42 12.53
C LYS A 193 -3.10 -15.04 12.85
N LEU A 194 -3.78 -13.96 12.46
CA LEU A 194 -3.36 -12.61 12.79
C LEU A 194 -3.43 -12.37 14.30
N VAL A 195 -4.49 -12.85 14.95
CA VAL A 195 -4.70 -12.77 16.41
C VAL A 195 -3.72 -13.67 17.18
N GLU A 196 -3.37 -14.83 16.63
CA GLU A 196 -2.39 -15.74 17.22
C GLU A 196 -0.95 -15.20 17.12
N THR A 197 -0.61 -14.59 15.98
CA THR A 197 0.75 -14.14 15.66
C THR A 197 1.09 -12.80 16.31
N TYR A 198 0.15 -11.86 16.34
CA TYR A 198 0.39 -10.50 16.80
C TYR A 198 -0.42 -10.18 18.05
N LYS A 199 0.19 -9.40 18.95
CA LYS A 199 -0.44 -8.94 20.19
C LYS A 199 -0.52 -7.43 20.19
N ASP A 200 -1.63 -6.91 20.70
CA ASP A 200 -1.80 -5.49 20.97
C ASP A 200 -2.15 -5.33 22.45
N SER A 201 -1.22 -4.78 23.23
CA SER A 201 -1.36 -4.65 24.68
C SER A 201 -2.41 -3.62 25.10
N ARG A 202 -3.02 -2.90 24.16
CA ARG A 202 -4.09 -1.93 24.45
C ARG A 202 -5.44 -2.61 24.62
N PHE A 203 -5.61 -3.82 24.10
CA PHE A 203 -6.87 -4.55 24.12
C PHE A 203 -6.74 -5.93 24.78
N SER A 204 -7.76 -6.31 25.54
CA SER A 204 -8.02 -7.70 25.90
C SER A 204 -8.89 -8.34 24.82
N ILE A 205 -8.63 -9.60 24.48
CA ILE A 205 -9.26 -10.29 23.35
C ILE A 205 -10.04 -11.50 23.85
N LYS A 206 -11.28 -11.66 23.38
CA LYS A 206 -12.12 -12.82 23.63
C LYS A 206 -12.66 -13.36 22.31
N LEU A 207 -12.48 -14.66 22.06
CA LEU A 207 -13.09 -15.33 20.91
C LEU A 207 -14.60 -15.47 21.13
N VAL A 208 -15.38 -15.16 20.10
CA VAL A 208 -16.83 -15.39 20.07
C VAL A 208 -17.06 -16.62 19.19
N GLY A 209 -17.52 -17.70 19.82
CA GLY A 209 -17.90 -18.95 19.16
C GLY A 209 -19.35 -18.95 18.69
#